data_AF-A0A0A9B518-F1
#
_entry.id   AF-A0A0A9B518-F1
#
_cell.length_a   1.000
_cell.length_b   1.000
_cell.length_c   1.000
_cell.angle_alpha   90.00
_cell.angle_beta   90.00
_cell.angle_gamma   90.00
#
_symmetry.space_group_name_H-M   'P 1'
#
loop_
_entity.id
_entity.type
_entity.pdbx_description
1 polymer ?
#
loop_
_entity_poly.entity_id
_entity_poly.type
_entity_poly.pdbx_seq_one_letter_code
_entity_poly.pdbx_strand_id
1 'polypeptide(L)'
;MSSQCAVSMVRKELMKHNDPQRCSRELVQEALRRDCCDNLTVVIVCFSADPPPQIEVPRFRVRRSISMEGLHMLKGALDSNV
;
A
#
# COMPACT_ATOMS: atom_id res chain seq x y z
N MET A 1 7.20 -1.84 -7.85
CA MET A 1 6.84 -1.45 -6.46
C MET A 1 8.00 -0.69 -5.83
N SER A 2 7.80 0.50 -5.24
CA SER A 2 8.90 1.24 -4.58
C SER A 2 9.14 0.74 -3.16
N SER A 3 10.34 1.01 -2.61
CA SER A 3 10.69 0.63 -1.22
C SER A 3 9.71 1.22 -0.19
N GLN A 4 9.33 2.50 -0.36
CA GLN A 4 8.38 3.14 0.55
C GLN A 4 6.98 2.53 0.46
N CYS A 5 6.55 2.09 -0.73
CA CYS A 5 5.28 1.39 -0.91
C CYS A 5 5.28 0.07 -0.12
N ALA A 6 6.34 -0.73 -0.28
CA ALA A 6 6.49 -2.01 0.44
C ALA A 6 6.48 -1.82 1.96
N VAL A 7 7.28 -0.87 2.48
CA VAL A 7 7.33 -0.55 3.92
C VAL A 7 5.96 -0.12 4.44
N SER A 8 5.27 0.76 3.72
CA SER A 8 3.98 1.29 4.14
C SER A 8 2.89 0.20 4.17
N MET A 9 2.94 -0.74 3.23
CA MET A 9 2.01 -1.87 3.19
C MET A 9 2.26 -2.86 4.32
N VAL A 10 3.51 -3.34 4.44
CA VAL A 10 3.88 -4.28 5.50
C VAL A 10 3.59 -3.70 6.87
N ARG A 11 3.89 -2.43 7.11
CA ARG A 11 3.58 -1.78 8.38
C ARG A 11 2.09 -1.75 8.68
N LYS A 12 1.24 -1.42 7.70
CA LYS A 12 -0.23 -1.38 7.88
C LYS A 12 -0.79 -2.77 8.22
N GLU A 13 -0.32 -3.81 7.54
CA GLU A 13 -0.77 -5.17 7.79
C GLU A 13 -0.27 -5.71 9.13
N LEU A 14 0.99 -5.43 9.50
CA LEU A 14 1.51 -5.75 10.83
C LEU A 14 0.74 -5.01 11.93
N MET A 15 0.38 -3.75 11.74
CA MET A 15 -0.44 -2.99 12.69
C MET A 15 -1.83 -3.61 12.89
N LYS A 16 -2.38 -4.27 11.86
CA LYS A 16 -3.74 -4.80 11.87
C LYS A 16 -3.80 -6.25 12.36
N HIS A 17 -2.80 -7.06 12.03
CA HIS A 17 -2.83 -8.50 12.22
C HIS A 17 -1.64 -9.05 13.01
N ASN A 18 -0.55 -8.28 13.12
CA ASN A 18 0.69 -8.68 13.78
C ASN A 18 1.22 -10.06 13.33
N ASP A 19 1.10 -10.36 12.03
CA ASP A 19 1.46 -11.65 11.44
C ASP A 19 2.46 -11.45 10.27
N PRO A 20 3.76 -11.74 10.46
CA PRO A 20 4.76 -11.55 9.43
C PRO A 20 4.62 -12.51 8.23
N GLN A 21 4.12 -13.73 8.43
CA GLN A 21 3.88 -14.68 7.33
C GLN A 21 2.75 -14.19 6.44
N ARG A 22 1.70 -13.64 7.04
CA ARG A 22 0.63 -13.02 6.27
C ARG A 22 1.13 -11.80 5.51
N CYS A 23 1.92 -10.94 6.16
CA CYS A 23 2.47 -9.75 5.52
C CYS A 23 3.34 -10.10 4.30
N SER A 24 4.14 -11.17 4.36
CA SER A 24 4.96 -11.59 3.21
C SER A 24 4.08 -12.05 2.04
N ARG A 25 3.03 -12.83 2.32
CA ARG A 25 2.06 -13.27 1.30
C ARG A 25 1.36 -12.08 0.64
N GLU A 26 0.91 -11.12 1.43
CA GLU A 26 0.23 -9.93 0.89
C GLU A 26 1.15 -9.05 0.05
N LEU A 27 2.42 -8.91 0.45
CA LEU A 27 3.39 -8.13 -0.32
C LEU A 27 3.72 -8.79 -1.67
N VAL A 28 3.84 -10.13 -1.71
CA VAL A 28 4.01 -10.88 -2.98
C VAL A 28 2.77 -10.71 -3.86
N GLN A 29 1.56 -10.86 -3.30
CA GLN A 29 0.32 -10.69 -4.04
C GLN A 29 0.19 -9.28 -4.65
N GLU A 30 0.58 -8.24 -3.91
CA GLU A 30 0.58 -6.89 -4.45
C GLU A 30 1.58 -6.72 -5.60
N ALA A 31 2.80 -7.27 -5.47
CA ALA A 31 3.79 -7.19 -6.52
C ALA A 31 3.31 -7.90 -7.80
N LEU A 32 2.65 -9.06 -7.67
CA LEU A 32 2.04 -9.79 -8.79
C LEU A 32 0.89 -9.01 -9.44
N ARG A 33 0.03 -8.36 -8.65
CA ARG A 33 -1.05 -7.49 -9.19
C ARG A 33 -0.54 -6.28 -9.96
N ARG A 34 0.73 -5.90 -9.75
CA ARG A 34 1.41 -4.82 -10.46
C ARG A 34 2.32 -5.34 -11.57
N ASP A 35 2.00 -6.52 -12.10
CA ASP A 35 2.67 -7.17 -13.22
C ASP A 35 4.18 -7.33 -13.01
N CYS A 36 4.59 -7.81 -11.83
CA CYS A 36 5.99 -8.21 -11.65
C CYS A 36 6.31 -9.40 -12.57
N CYS A 37 7.32 -9.21 -13.43
CA CYS A 37 7.70 -10.17 -14.46
C CYS A 37 8.76 -11.20 -14.03
N ASP A 38 9.04 -11.34 -12.73
CA ASP A 38 10.11 -12.20 -12.22
C ASP A 38 9.66 -12.99 -10.98
N ASN A 39 10.44 -14.01 -10.60
CA ASN A 39 10.26 -14.78 -9.38
C ASN A 39 10.52 -13.89 -8.15
N LEU A 40 9.56 -13.85 -7.24
CA LEU A 40 9.60 -13.01 -6.04
C LEU A 40 9.77 -13.87 -4.78
N THR A 41 10.68 -13.47 -3.91
CA THR A 41 10.79 -13.96 -2.53
C THR A 41 10.77 -12.77 -1.57
N VAL A 42 9.96 -12.85 -0.51
CA VAL A 42 9.85 -11.80 0.52
C VAL A 42 10.15 -12.42 1.88
N VAL A 43 11.08 -11.80 2.61
CA VAL A 43 11.40 -12.15 4.00
C VAL A 43 11.04 -10.96 4.88
N ILE A 44 10.30 -11.21 5.97
CA ILE A 44 9.97 -10.22 6.98
C ILE A 44 10.59 -10.65 8.29
N VAL A 45 11.36 -9.75 8.90
CA VAL A 45 11.98 -9.95 10.21
C VAL A 45 11.44 -8.90 11.16
N CYS A 46 10.78 -9.36 12.23
CA CYS A 46 10.29 -8.51 13.29
C CYS A 46 11.29 -8.54 14.46
N PHE A 47 11.83 -7.38 14.85
CA PHE A 47 12.73 -7.27 16.00
C PHE A 47 12.00 -7.14 17.35
N SER A 48 10.68 -7.05 17.32
CA SER A 48 9.79 -7.08 18.49
C SER A 48 8.61 -8.00 18.19
N ALA A 49 8.04 -8.59 19.24
CA ALA A 49 6.80 -9.36 19.15
C ALA A 49 5.55 -8.46 19.06
N ASP A 50 5.66 -7.21 19.51
CA ASP A 50 4.57 -6.24 19.48
C ASP A 50 4.36 -5.66 18.08
N PRO A 51 3.11 -5.34 17.69
CA PRO A 51 2.85 -4.69 16.41
C PRO A 51 3.49 -3.30 16.36
N PRO A 52 3.80 -2.78 15.15
CA PRO A 52 4.33 -1.43 14.99
C PRO A 52 3.38 -0.40 15.62
N PRO A 53 3.90 0.66 16.25
CA PRO A 53 3.05 1.70 16.81
C PRO A 53 2.22 2.37 15.71
N GLN A 54 0.98 2.72 16.06
CA GLN A 54 0.09 3.40 15.14
C GLN A 54 0.73 4.71 14.70
N ILE A 55 0.91 4.87 13.39
CA ILE A 55 1.23 6.18 12.83
C ILE A 55 -0.07 6.96 12.87
N GLU A 56 -0.10 8.07 13.60
CA GLU A 56 -1.16 9.07 13.47
C GLU A 56 -1.07 9.65 12.05
N VAL A 57 -1.71 8.99 11.09
CA VAL A 57 -1.95 9.61 9.79
C VAL A 57 -2.97 10.70 10.06
N PRO A 58 -2.66 11.98 9.79
CA PRO A 58 -3.63 13.05 9.97
C PRO A 58 -4.89 12.65 9.20
N ARG A 59 -5.96 12.32 9.93
CA ARG A 59 -7.27 12.13 9.30
C ARG A 59 -7.60 13.48 8.72
N PHE A 60 -7.51 13.62 7.40
CA PHE A 60 -7.94 14.83 6.72
C PHE A 60 -9.40 15.05 7.14
N ARG A 61 -9.63 16.12 7.91
CA ARG A 61 -10.95 16.48 8.45
C ARG A 61 -11.95 16.82 7.35
N VAL A 62 -11.47 16.98 6.12
CA VAL A 62 -12.26 17.27 4.94
C VAL A 62 -12.46 15.99 4.13
N ARG A 63 -13.71 15.68 3.82
CA ARG A 63 -14.08 14.61 2.89
C ARG A 63 -13.47 14.99 1.54
N ARG A 64 -12.49 14.21 1.05
CA ARG A 64 -11.99 14.36 -0.32
C ARG A 64 -13.05 13.81 -1.28
N SER A 65 -14.05 14.62 -1.59
CA SER A 65 -15.01 14.34 -2.66
C SER A 65 -14.56 15.03 -3.94
N ILE A 66 -14.57 14.29 -5.04
CA ILE A 66 -14.39 14.82 -6.40
C ILE A 66 -15.78 14.80 -7.05
N SER A 67 -16.20 15.88 -7.71
CA SER A 67 -17.46 15.89 -8.47
C SER A 67 -17.37 14.95 -9.68
N MET A 68 -18.50 14.57 -10.26
CA MET A 68 -18.48 13.72 -11.46
C MET A 68 -17.70 14.36 -12.61
N GLU A 69 -17.86 15.68 -12.78
CA GLU A 69 -17.15 16.48 -13.78
C GLU A 69 -15.65 16.50 -13.48
N GLY A 70 -15.28 16.73 -12.22
CA GLY A 70 -13.88 16.70 -11.79
C GLY A 70 -13.22 15.34 -12.01
N LEU A 71 -13.97 14.25 -11.83
CA LEU A 71 -13.48 12.89 -12.08
C LEU A 71 -13.26 12.65 -13.59
N HIS A 72 -14.18 13.14 -14.43
CA HIS A 72 -14.06 13.04 -15.88
C HIS A 72 -12.88 13.88 -16.41
N MET A 73 -12.68 15.09 -15.88
CA MET A 73 -11.53 15.93 -16.20
C MET A 73 -10.21 15.27 -15.79
N LEU A 74 -10.15 14.69 -14.59
CA LEU A 74 -8.95 13.99 -14.12
C LEU A 74 -8.62 12.78 -15.00
N LYS A 75 -9.64 12.00 -15.38
CA LYS A 75 -9.46 10.85 -16.29
C LYS A 75 -8.86 11.31 -17.63
N GLY A 76 -9.45 12.34 -18.26
CA GLY A 76 -8.92 12.87 -19.52
C GLY A 76 -7.48 13.37 -19.40
N ALA A 77 -7.12 14.02 -18.29
CA ALA A 77 -5.76 14.48 -18.05
C ALA A 77 -4.76 13.32 -17.87
N LEU A 78 -5.15 12.24 -17.19
CA LEU A 78 -4.29 11.07 -17.00
C LEU A 78 -4.12 10.27 -18.30
N ASP A 79 -5.21 10.09 -19.06
CA ASP A 79 -5.18 9.39 -20.34
C ASP A 79 -4.38 10.16 -21.42
N SER A 80 -4.25 11.48 -21.29
CA SER A 80 -3.46 12.33 -22.21
C SER A 80 -1.95 12.29 -21.95
N ASN A 81 -1.49 11.70 -20.85
CA ASN A 81 -0.07 11.60 -20.47
C ASN A 81 0.51 10.18 -20.67
N VAL A 82 -0.19 9.36 -21.47
CA VAL A 82 0.25 8.01 -21.93
C VAL A 82 0.45 8.02 -23.43
#